data_AF-A0A183LBC4-F1
#
_entry.id   AF-A0A183LBC4-F1
#
_cell.length_a   1.000
_cell.length_b   1.000
_cell.length_c   1.000
_cell.angle_alpha   90.00
_cell.angle_beta   90.00
_cell.angle_gamma   90.00
#
_symmetry.space_group_name_H-M   'P 1'
#
loop_
_entity.id
_entity.type
_entity.pdbx_description
1 polymer ?
#
loop_
_entity_poly.entity_id
_entity_poly.type
_entity_poly.pdbx_seq_one_letter_code
_entity_poly.pdbx_strand_id
1 'polypeptide(L)'
;MKEIVMRTYLFHLALDTPCNPSAVDSKYINQICPPYSCQGYDEILYGVGFGIDYFRKISPRFRSRGIKNYEYRERSGKYGELPKTGGDIFVHAKCNNHGMLFDLAKSIIQNMPRGCVDKFEDIYGWTYRDGRDLSEFVDDETKEKWIGRTMKDSFELIRKPNTSHVARMVGCKQ
;
A
#
# COMPACT_ATOMS: atom_id res chain seq x y z
N MET A 1 -19.45 12.69 6.70
CA MET A 1 -19.12 11.64 5.73
C MET A 1 -18.45 10.51 6.51
N LYS A 2 -18.76 9.23 6.25
CA LYS A 2 -18.04 8.10 6.87
C LYS A 2 -17.13 7.53 5.79
N GLU A 3 -15.83 7.83 5.85
CA GLU A 3 -14.90 7.48 4.78
C GLU A 3 -13.74 6.63 5.31
N ILE A 4 -13.62 5.42 4.77
CA ILE A 4 -12.68 4.35 5.16
C ILE A 4 -12.57 3.41 3.94
N VAL A 5 -11.87 2.27 3.90
CA VAL A 5 -10.76 1.66 4.65
C VAL A 5 -9.64 1.42 3.62
N MET A 6 -8.36 1.55 3.99
CA MET A 6 -7.23 1.09 3.18
C MET A 6 -6.75 -0.27 3.68
N ARG A 7 -6.62 -1.28 2.81
CA ARG A 7 -5.94 -2.54 3.15
C ARG A 7 -4.72 -2.79 2.28
N THR A 8 -3.69 -3.31 2.91
CA THR A 8 -2.43 -3.66 2.26
C THR A 8 -2.00 -5.06 2.70
N TYR A 9 -1.84 -5.94 1.73
CA TYR A 9 -1.33 -7.29 1.89
C TYR A 9 0.05 -7.40 1.25
N LEU A 10 1.01 -8.00 1.95
CA LEU A 10 2.31 -8.36 1.41
C LEU A 10 2.51 -9.88 1.53
N PHE A 11 2.85 -10.52 0.41
CA PHE A 11 3.13 -11.95 0.34
C PHE A 11 4.57 -12.16 -0.11
N HIS A 12 5.31 -12.99 0.63
CA HIS A 12 6.50 -13.66 0.14
C HIS A 12 6.13 -15.07 -0.30
N LEU A 13 6.65 -15.51 -1.45
CA LEU A 13 6.36 -16.83 -2.00
C LEU A 13 7.51 -17.81 -1.73
N ALA A 14 7.16 -19.04 -1.35
CA ALA A 14 8.14 -20.12 -1.26
C ALA A 14 8.71 -20.42 -2.65
N LEU A 15 10.04 -20.48 -2.76
CA LEU A 15 10.71 -20.41 -4.07
C LEU A 15 10.65 -21.69 -4.91
N ASP A 16 10.33 -22.83 -4.31
CA ASP A 16 10.63 -24.18 -4.82
C ASP A 16 9.40 -25.04 -5.17
N THR A 17 8.20 -24.48 -5.17
CA THR A 17 6.94 -25.18 -5.54
C THR A 17 6.38 -24.65 -6.87
N PRO A 18 5.54 -25.43 -7.60
CA PRO A 18 4.95 -25.03 -8.89
C PRO A 18 3.81 -24.01 -8.71
N CYS A 19 4.11 -22.92 -8.02
CA CYS A 19 3.23 -21.82 -7.72
C CYS A 19 3.06 -20.95 -8.96
N ASN A 20 2.02 -21.23 -9.72
CA ASN A 20 1.45 -20.32 -10.71
C ASN A 20 0.12 -19.75 -10.18
N PRO A 21 0.14 -18.92 -9.11
CA PRO A 21 -1.09 -18.34 -8.58
C PRO A 21 -1.69 -17.39 -9.62
N SER A 22 -2.95 -17.64 -9.99
CA SER A 22 -3.81 -16.67 -10.63
C SER A 22 -4.04 -15.51 -9.66
N ALA A 23 -3.13 -14.53 -9.69
CA ALA A 23 -3.16 -13.37 -8.81
C ALA A 23 -4.48 -12.62 -8.94
N VAL A 24 -4.99 -12.16 -7.78
CA VAL A 24 -6.34 -11.60 -7.51
C VAL A 24 -7.19 -11.37 -8.77
N ASP A 25 -7.87 -12.44 -9.20
CA ASP A 25 -8.81 -12.39 -10.31
C ASP A 25 -10.04 -11.56 -9.92
N SER A 26 -10.54 -10.78 -10.88
CA SER A 26 -11.90 -10.21 -10.92
C SER A 26 -12.98 -11.16 -10.39
N LYS A 27 -12.84 -12.48 -10.62
CA LYS A 27 -13.68 -13.54 -10.07
C LYS A 27 -13.87 -13.47 -8.54
N TYR A 28 -12.82 -13.19 -7.76
CA TYR A 28 -12.93 -13.11 -6.30
C TYR A 28 -13.74 -11.89 -5.85
N ILE A 29 -13.55 -10.75 -6.54
CA ILE A 29 -14.29 -9.52 -6.25
C ILE A 29 -15.75 -9.68 -6.67
N ASN A 30 -16.03 -10.26 -7.84
CA ASN A 30 -17.40 -10.55 -8.30
C ASN A 30 -18.17 -11.52 -7.36
N GLN A 31 -17.48 -12.31 -6.53
CA GLN A 31 -18.11 -13.16 -5.50
C GLN A 31 -18.49 -12.41 -4.22
N ILE A 32 -17.74 -11.36 -3.84
CA ILE A 32 -17.89 -10.60 -2.58
C ILE A 32 -18.68 -9.30 -2.81
N CYS A 33 -18.47 -8.71 -3.98
CA CYS A 33 -18.97 -7.43 -4.48
C CYS A 33 -19.61 -7.65 -5.88
N PRO A 34 -20.74 -8.38 -5.99
CA PRO A 34 -21.41 -8.56 -7.28
C PRO A 34 -21.80 -7.23 -7.95
N PRO A 35 -21.68 -7.10 -9.29
CA PRO A 35 -21.93 -5.82 -9.99
C PRO A 35 -23.35 -5.22 -9.84
N TYR A 36 -24.33 -5.99 -9.34
CA TYR A 36 -25.70 -5.54 -9.10
C TYR A 36 -25.98 -5.11 -7.65
N SER A 37 -25.18 -5.58 -6.68
CA SER A 37 -25.35 -5.23 -5.25
C SER A 37 -24.27 -4.30 -4.72
N CYS A 38 -23.14 -4.18 -5.43
CA CYS A 38 -21.97 -3.42 -5.02
C CYS A 38 -21.86 -2.06 -5.75
N GLN A 39 -23.00 -1.39 -5.98
CA GLN A 39 -23.05 -0.13 -6.73
C GLN A 39 -23.03 1.08 -5.77
N GLY A 40 -22.27 2.12 -6.13
CA GLY A 40 -22.16 3.34 -5.34
C GLY A 40 -21.00 3.29 -4.34
N TYR A 41 -21.28 3.43 -3.05
CA TYR A 41 -20.26 3.75 -2.05
C TYR A 41 -19.42 2.55 -1.55
N ASP A 42 -19.88 1.31 -1.71
CA ASP A 42 -19.21 0.11 -1.20
C ASP A 42 -18.40 -0.67 -2.26
N GLU A 43 -18.05 -0.04 -3.38
CA GLU A 43 -17.15 -0.62 -4.39
C GLU A 43 -15.79 -1.03 -3.79
N ILE A 44 -15.26 -2.18 -4.23
CA ILE A 44 -13.90 -2.62 -3.93
C ILE A 44 -12.95 -2.15 -5.02
N LEU A 45 -12.30 -1.01 -4.81
CA LEU A 45 -11.17 -0.57 -5.63
C LEU A 45 -9.90 -1.34 -5.20
N TYR A 46 -9.12 -1.83 -6.15
CA TYR A 46 -7.93 -2.65 -5.84
C TYR A 46 -6.82 -2.52 -6.88
N GLY A 47 -5.61 -2.92 -6.49
CA GLY A 47 -4.46 -3.07 -7.38
C GLY A 47 -3.51 -4.15 -6.89
N VAL A 48 -2.90 -4.89 -7.83
CA VAL A 48 -1.90 -5.92 -7.55
C VAL A 48 -0.54 -5.49 -8.09
N GLY A 49 0.43 -5.36 -7.19
CA GLY A 49 1.85 -5.20 -7.51
C GLY A 49 2.58 -6.55 -7.43
N PHE A 50 3.71 -6.65 -8.12
CA PHE A 50 4.57 -7.83 -8.11
C PHE A 50 6.02 -7.44 -7.87
N GLY A 51 6.71 -8.20 -7.02
CA GLY A 51 8.15 -8.11 -6.83
C GLY A 51 8.88 -8.37 -8.14
N ILE A 52 9.97 -7.64 -8.41
CA ILE A 52 10.59 -7.60 -9.74
C ILE A 52 11.10 -8.98 -10.20
N ASP A 53 11.62 -9.80 -9.29
CA ASP A 53 12.17 -11.12 -9.60
C ASP A 53 11.05 -12.16 -9.80
N TYR A 54 9.97 -12.08 -9.03
CA TYR A 54 8.76 -12.89 -9.26
C TYR A 54 8.06 -12.51 -10.57
N PHE A 55 7.92 -11.21 -10.87
CA PHE A 55 7.25 -10.73 -12.08
C PHE A 55 7.95 -11.17 -13.37
N ARG A 56 9.28 -11.34 -13.34
CA ARG A 56 10.04 -11.96 -14.45
C ARG A 56 9.70 -13.43 -14.67
N LYS A 57 9.37 -14.19 -13.62
CA LYS A 57 8.95 -15.60 -13.72
C LYS A 57 7.59 -15.71 -14.42
N ILE A 58 6.61 -14.91 -13.99
CA ILE A 58 5.22 -14.98 -14.52
C ILE A 58 5.01 -14.17 -15.81
N SER A 59 5.90 -13.26 -16.18
CA SER A 59 5.76 -12.42 -17.39
C SER A 59 6.97 -12.57 -18.33
N PRO A 60 7.01 -13.61 -19.21
CA PRO A 60 8.14 -13.79 -20.14
C PRO A 60 8.30 -12.63 -21.14
N ARG A 61 7.26 -11.84 -21.40
CA ARG A 61 7.31 -10.60 -22.19
C ARG A 61 7.65 -9.33 -21.37
N PHE A 62 8.17 -9.48 -20.14
CA PHE A 62 8.56 -8.37 -19.26
C PHE A 62 9.44 -7.33 -19.96
N ARG A 63 10.53 -7.77 -20.61
CA ARG A 63 11.54 -6.87 -21.20
C ARG A 63 10.98 -6.03 -22.35
N SER A 64 10.09 -6.58 -23.16
CA SER A 64 9.47 -5.87 -24.30
C SER A 64 8.38 -4.87 -23.89
N ARG A 65 8.04 -4.77 -22.60
CA ARG A 65 7.16 -3.72 -22.05
C ARG A 65 7.93 -2.48 -21.57
N GLY A 66 9.25 -2.43 -21.73
CA GLY A 66 10.09 -1.29 -21.34
C GLY A 66 10.20 -1.06 -19.83
N ILE A 67 9.73 -2.01 -19.01
CA ILE A 67 9.68 -1.87 -17.55
C ILE A 67 11.11 -1.95 -17.00
N LYS A 68 11.58 -0.85 -16.43
CA LYS A 68 12.91 -0.77 -15.81
C LYS A 68 12.89 -1.48 -14.45
N ASN A 69 14.00 -2.12 -14.08
CA ASN A 69 14.20 -2.60 -12.71
C ASN A 69 14.19 -1.39 -11.76
N TYR A 70 13.17 -1.25 -10.93
CA TYR A 70 13.23 -0.36 -9.76
C TYR A 70 13.81 -1.14 -8.59
N GLU A 71 15.13 -1.11 -8.45
CA GLU A 71 15.79 -1.67 -7.28
C GLU A 71 15.68 -0.69 -6.11
N TYR A 72 14.80 -0.98 -5.17
CA TYR A 72 14.87 -0.32 -3.86
C TYR A 72 16.19 -0.72 -3.17
N ARG A 73 16.88 0.28 -2.64
CA ARG A 73 18.10 0.13 -1.85
C ARG A 73 17.80 0.52 -0.42
N GLU A 74 18.15 -0.38 0.49
CA GLU A 74 18.22 -0.12 1.92
C GLU A 74 19.09 1.10 2.22
N ARG A 75 18.75 1.84 3.27
CA ARG A 75 19.50 3.03 3.70
C ARG A 75 19.60 3.06 5.22
N SER A 76 20.78 2.84 5.76
CA SER A 76 21.09 3.09 7.17
C SER A 76 21.79 4.44 7.36
N GLY A 77 21.70 5.01 8.56
CA GLY A 77 22.34 6.27 8.89
C GLY A 77 22.08 6.73 10.32
N LYS A 78 22.66 7.88 10.70
CA LYS A 78 22.61 8.45 12.06
C LYS A 78 21.20 8.62 12.64
N TYR A 79 20.18 8.71 11.79
CA TYR A 79 18.78 9.00 12.16
C TYR A 79 17.83 7.81 11.96
N GLY A 80 18.38 6.59 11.91
CA GLY A 80 17.62 5.36 11.72
C GLY A 80 17.80 4.75 10.33
N GLU A 81 16.97 3.76 10.02
CA GLU A 81 17.13 2.87 8.87
C GLU A 81 15.84 2.80 8.04
N LEU A 82 16.01 2.64 6.73
CA LEU A 82 14.96 2.38 5.76
C LEU A 82 15.21 1.00 5.16
N PRO A 83 14.72 -0.08 5.82
CA PRO A 83 15.06 -1.46 5.47
C PRO A 83 14.41 -1.90 4.15
N LYS A 84 15.02 -2.91 3.50
CA LYS A 84 14.47 -3.55 2.29
C LYS A 84 13.79 -4.87 2.64
N THR A 85 12.52 -4.82 3.07
CA THR A 85 11.79 -6.01 3.60
C THR A 85 11.39 -7.05 2.55
N GLY A 86 11.32 -6.70 1.25
CA GLY A 86 11.05 -7.64 0.16
C GLY A 86 9.61 -7.65 -0.34
N GLY A 87 9.12 -8.83 -0.75
CA GLY A 87 7.76 -9.11 -1.22
C GLY A 87 7.65 -9.48 -2.70
N ASP A 88 6.93 -10.56 -2.99
CA ASP A 88 6.70 -11.10 -4.34
C ASP A 88 5.34 -10.69 -4.92
N ILE A 89 4.31 -10.60 -4.06
CA ILE A 89 2.98 -10.08 -4.41
C ILE A 89 2.58 -9.03 -3.37
N PHE A 90 2.12 -7.89 -3.86
CA PHE A 90 1.53 -6.81 -3.06
C PHE A 90 0.08 -6.64 -3.53
N VAL A 91 -0.88 -6.64 -2.61
CA VAL A 91 -2.28 -6.36 -2.94
C VAL A 91 -2.73 -5.19 -2.09
N HIS A 92 -3.23 -4.14 -2.74
CA HIS A 92 -3.81 -2.98 -2.07
C HIS A 92 -5.28 -2.85 -2.46
N ALA A 93 -6.18 -2.63 -1.50
CA ALA A 93 -7.61 -2.49 -1.73
C ALA A 93 -8.25 -1.41 -0.84
N LYS A 94 -9.18 -0.62 -1.40
CA LYS A 94 -10.04 0.35 -0.69
C LYS A 94 -11.51 0.03 -0.92
N CYS A 95 -12.30 0.09 0.15
CA CYS A 95 -13.76 -0.03 0.16
C CYS A 95 -14.28 0.61 1.45
N ASN A 96 -15.47 1.21 1.45
CA ASN A 96 -16.06 1.77 2.68
C ASN A 96 -16.53 0.68 3.67
N ASN A 97 -16.74 -0.55 3.21
CA ASN A 97 -17.10 -1.69 4.04
C ASN A 97 -15.88 -2.53 4.47
N HIS A 98 -15.55 -2.45 5.77
CA HIS A 98 -14.43 -3.16 6.39
C HIS A 98 -14.52 -4.70 6.30
N GLY A 99 -15.74 -5.24 6.26
CA GLY A 99 -16.02 -6.68 6.18
C GLY A 99 -15.79 -7.23 4.77
N MET A 100 -16.19 -6.50 3.73
CA MET A 100 -15.94 -6.91 2.34
C MET A 100 -14.44 -7.01 2.03
N LEU A 101 -13.62 -6.16 2.65
CA LEU A 101 -12.16 -6.29 2.59
C LEU A 101 -11.63 -7.49 3.39
N PHE A 102 -12.31 -7.93 4.46
CA PHE A 102 -11.94 -9.14 5.21
C PHE A 102 -12.23 -10.41 4.41
N ASP A 103 -13.40 -10.49 3.77
CA ASP A 103 -13.71 -11.60 2.89
C ASP A 103 -12.81 -11.62 1.64
N LEU A 104 -12.32 -10.46 1.17
CA LEU A 104 -11.30 -10.39 0.14
C LEU A 104 -9.95 -10.96 0.62
N ALA A 105 -9.48 -10.57 1.81
CA ALA A 105 -8.27 -11.14 2.43
C ALA A 105 -8.34 -12.67 2.45
N LYS A 106 -9.41 -13.17 3.06
CA LYS A 106 -9.71 -14.58 3.27
C LYS A 106 -9.82 -15.33 1.95
N SER A 107 -10.52 -14.78 0.96
CA SER A 107 -10.66 -15.38 -0.37
C SER A 107 -9.31 -15.51 -1.08
N ILE A 108 -8.47 -14.47 -1.06
CA ILE A 108 -7.12 -14.51 -1.66
C ILE A 108 -6.27 -15.59 -0.98
N ILE A 109 -6.18 -15.58 0.35
CA ILE A 109 -5.35 -16.54 1.11
C ILE A 109 -5.84 -17.98 0.91
N GLN A 110 -7.16 -18.23 0.97
CA GLN A 110 -7.74 -19.56 0.84
C GLN A 110 -7.63 -20.15 -0.57
N ASN A 111 -7.42 -19.31 -1.60
CA ASN A 111 -7.20 -19.76 -2.98
C ASN A 111 -5.71 -19.83 -3.39
N MET A 112 -4.77 -19.37 -2.55
CA MET A 112 -3.35 -19.63 -2.77
C MET A 112 -3.07 -21.15 -2.66
N PRO A 113 -2.26 -21.75 -3.55
CA PRO A 113 -1.95 -23.17 -3.42
C PRO A 113 -1.14 -23.46 -2.15
N ARG A 114 -1.35 -24.63 -1.55
CA ARG A 114 -0.70 -24.99 -0.28
C ARG A 114 0.82 -25.01 -0.43
N GLY A 115 1.51 -24.38 0.51
CA GLY A 115 2.97 -24.25 0.49
C GLY A 115 3.52 -23.21 -0.48
N CYS A 116 2.68 -22.37 -1.11
CA CYS A 116 3.16 -21.29 -1.98
C CYS A 116 3.53 -20.00 -1.24
N VAL A 117 2.99 -19.76 -0.03
CA VAL A 117 3.25 -18.54 0.74
C VAL A 117 4.23 -18.87 1.87
N ASP A 118 5.38 -18.21 1.88
CA ASP A 118 6.38 -18.28 2.95
C ASP A 118 6.00 -17.35 4.11
N LYS A 119 5.66 -16.09 3.79
CA LYS A 119 5.23 -15.07 4.76
C LYS A 119 4.05 -14.27 4.22
N PHE A 120 3.19 -13.87 5.15
CA PHE A 120 1.99 -13.09 4.89
C PHE A 120 1.85 -11.98 5.92
N GLU A 121 1.63 -10.75 5.45
CA GLU A 121 1.36 -9.56 6.25
C GLU A 121 0.04 -8.93 5.77
N ASP A 122 -0.84 -8.52 6.70
CA ASP A 122 -2.14 -7.88 6.45
C ASP A 122 -2.25 -6.63 7.31
N ILE A 123 -2.40 -5.47 6.68
CA ILE A 123 -2.41 -4.15 7.34
C ILE A 123 -3.75 -3.46 7.09
N TYR A 124 -4.38 -3.07 8.20
CA TYR A 124 -5.73 -2.50 8.29
C TYR A 124 -5.61 -0.99 8.54
N GLY A 125 -5.58 -0.18 7.49
CA GLY A 125 -5.53 1.27 7.56
C GLY A 125 -6.92 1.91 7.62
N TRP A 126 -7.16 2.77 8.61
CA TRP A 126 -8.40 3.54 8.71
C TRP A 126 -8.11 5.04 8.60
N THR A 127 -9.08 5.79 8.08
CA THR A 127 -9.08 7.25 8.16
C THR A 127 -9.29 7.64 9.62
N TYR A 128 -8.28 8.25 10.25
CA TYR A 128 -8.43 8.86 11.57
C TYR A 128 -9.09 10.24 11.46
N ARG A 129 -9.39 10.87 12.61
CA ARG A 129 -10.29 12.04 12.73
C ARG A 129 -9.90 13.15 11.75
N ASP A 130 -10.88 13.58 10.96
CA ASP A 130 -10.77 14.67 9.99
C ASP A 130 -9.67 14.45 8.93
N GLY A 131 -9.36 13.19 8.63
CA GLY A 131 -8.34 12.79 7.64
C GLY A 131 -6.89 12.92 8.16
N ARG A 132 -6.69 13.20 9.45
CA ARG A 132 -5.38 13.45 10.05
C ARG A 132 -4.63 12.16 10.36
N ASP A 133 -3.31 12.25 10.47
CA ASP A 133 -2.45 11.14 10.92
C ASP A 133 -2.54 10.91 12.44
N LEU A 134 -1.90 9.83 12.91
CA LEU A 134 -1.85 9.45 14.33
C LEU A 134 -0.77 10.19 15.14
N SER A 135 -0.05 11.16 14.57
CA SER A 135 1.05 11.86 15.25
C SER A 135 0.56 13.05 16.09
N GLU A 136 -0.49 12.88 16.89
CA GLU A 136 -1.07 13.91 17.77
C GLU A 136 -0.27 14.11 19.09
N PHE A 137 0.91 13.50 19.22
CA PHE A 137 1.72 13.47 20.45
C PHE A 137 2.77 14.60 20.55
N VAL A 138 2.72 15.59 19.65
CA VAL A 138 3.68 16.71 19.56
C VAL A 138 2.88 18.01 19.42
N ASP A 139 3.40 19.12 19.94
CA ASP A 139 2.76 20.43 19.79
C ASP A 139 2.65 20.86 18.32
N ASP A 140 1.60 21.63 18.01
CA ASP A 140 1.32 22.07 16.63
C ASP A 140 2.51 22.83 16.03
N GLU A 141 3.17 23.75 16.75
CA GLU A 141 4.24 24.59 16.19
C GLU A 141 5.47 23.76 15.75
N THR A 142 5.85 22.76 16.56
CA THR A 142 6.91 21.80 16.21
C THR A 142 6.46 20.89 15.05
N LYS A 143 5.22 20.40 15.08
CA LYS A 143 4.66 19.52 14.03
C LYS A 143 4.55 20.24 12.68
N GLU A 144 4.11 21.49 12.66
CA GLU A 144 4.04 22.33 11.44
C GLU A 144 5.43 22.52 10.82
N LYS A 145 6.48 22.75 11.63
CA LYS A 145 7.87 22.85 11.16
C LYS A 145 8.41 21.53 10.61
N TRP A 146 8.03 20.40 11.20
CA TRP A 146 8.45 19.07 10.74
C TRP A 146 7.72 18.62 9.46
N ILE A 147 6.43 18.92 9.33
CA ILE A 147 5.64 18.57 8.13
C ILE A 147 5.92 19.56 6.99
N GLY A 148 5.91 20.86 7.27
CA GLY A 148 5.94 21.94 6.28
C GLY A 148 4.55 22.46 5.87
N ARG A 149 3.50 22.20 6.68
CA ARG A 149 2.11 22.65 6.47
C ARG A 149 1.48 23.06 7.80
N THR A 150 0.44 23.90 7.78
CA THR A 150 -0.33 24.26 8.98
C THR A 150 -1.22 23.12 9.47
N MET A 151 -1.39 22.98 10.80
CA MET A 151 -2.09 21.83 11.39
C MET A 151 -3.62 21.90 11.33
N LYS A 152 -4.18 23.11 11.23
CA LYS A 152 -5.64 23.32 11.14
C LYS A 152 -6.14 23.25 9.69
N ASP A 153 -5.57 24.08 8.83
CA ASP A 153 -6.07 24.31 7.47
C ASP A 153 -5.26 23.58 6.38
N SER A 154 -4.19 22.87 6.77
CA SER A 154 -3.27 22.18 5.85
C SER A 154 -2.62 23.09 4.78
N PHE A 155 -2.50 24.39 5.01
CA PHE A 155 -1.81 25.29 4.07
C PHE A 155 -0.31 25.03 4.06
N GLU A 156 0.33 25.04 2.89
CA GLU A 156 1.79 24.83 2.80
C GLU A 156 2.56 26.04 3.35
N LEU A 157 3.55 25.80 4.21
CA LEU A 157 4.35 26.87 4.79
C LEU A 157 5.25 27.50 3.72
N ILE A 158 5.12 28.82 3.56
CA ILE A 158 5.95 29.66 2.69
C ILE A 158 7.43 29.53 3.10
N ARG A 159 7.73 29.66 4.39
CA ARG A 159 9.06 29.48 4.98
C ARG A 159 9.10 28.15 5.76
N LYS A 160 9.35 27.05 5.05
CA LYS A 160 9.52 25.70 5.62
C LYS A 160 11.01 25.33 5.73
N PRO A 161 11.44 24.60 6.78
CA PRO A 161 12.81 24.08 6.85
C PRO A 161 13.13 23.11 5.70
N ASN A 162 14.38 23.11 5.22
CA ASN A 162 14.87 22.14 4.22
C ASN A 162 14.84 20.67 4.70
N THR A 163 14.65 20.46 6.00
CA THR A 163 14.45 19.14 6.65
C THR A 163 12.99 18.72 6.77
N SER A 164 12.03 19.64 6.52
CA SER A 164 10.59 19.33 6.62
C SER A 164 10.13 18.31 5.58
N HIS A 165 9.10 17.53 5.89
CA HIS A 165 8.60 16.46 5.02
C HIS A 165 8.27 16.98 3.61
N VAL A 166 7.52 18.08 3.50
CA VAL A 166 7.22 18.73 2.20
C VAL A 166 8.52 19.10 1.46
N ALA A 167 9.46 19.80 2.12
CA ALA A 167 10.71 20.21 1.49
C ALA A 167 11.58 19.02 1.05
N ARG A 168 11.47 17.87 1.72
CA ARG A 168 12.18 16.63 1.38
C ARG A 168 11.52 15.84 0.23
N MET A 169 10.23 16.07 -0.04
CA MET A 169 9.46 15.38 -1.08
C MET A 169 9.33 16.18 -2.39
N VAL A 170 9.13 17.50 -2.32
CA VAL A 170 8.97 18.38 -3.51
C VAL A 170 10.06 19.44 -3.66
N GLY A 171 11.04 19.47 -2.74
CA GLY A 171 12.04 20.54 -2.64
C GLY A 171 11.50 21.76 -1.89
N CYS A 172 12.38 22.71 -1.59
CA CYS A 172 11.99 24.05 -1.16
C CYS A 172 12.33 25.06 -2.26
N LYS A 173 11.39 25.92 -2.61
CA LYS A 173 11.73 27.20 -3.26
C LYS A 173 12.42 28.07 -2.20
N GLN A 174 13.58 28.61 -2.53
CA GLN A 174 14.31 29.58 -1.71
C GLN A 174 13.87 30.99 -2.09
#